data_AF-A0A7S0G7T3-F1
#
_entry.id   AF-A0A7S0G7T3-F1
#
_cell.length_a   1.000
_cell.length_b   1.000
_cell.length_c   1.000
_cell.angle_alpha   90.00
_cell.angle_beta   90.00
_cell.angle_gamma   90.00
#
_symmetry.space_group_name_H-M   'P 1'
#
loop_
_entity.id
_entity.type
_entity.pdbx_description
1 polymer ?
#
loop_
_entity_poly.entity_id
_entity_poly.type
_entity_poly.pdbx_seq_one_letter_code
_entity_poly.pdbx_strand_id
1 'polypeptide(L)'
;VTFYPVHAIGANMKDRTSCVVTSWLKIDQDYFYSCDSERDVNNLLYIHPVYLSSDFDFEGDVFIDSNPERPSTPGWFGNYINDGATINNNTETALSRYLQSSYSLQNCVLIPFGPSPMHVAFTTRTITKGEELLTSYGMQYWIDAIVDDKMKAGPWPLKLESIRLLEKEMAVDLYRQIQACEKLYHVEVSTLHSLFEEPMI
;
A
#
# COMPACT_ATOMS: atom_id res chain seq x y z
N VAL A 1 -8.89 -13.16 5.24
CA VAL A 1 -9.21 -12.03 4.33
C VAL A 1 -9.63 -10.85 5.17
N THR A 2 -9.14 -9.65 4.87
CA THR A 2 -9.58 -8.42 5.54
C THR A 2 -9.44 -7.23 4.59
N PHE A 3 -10.32 -6.26 4.67
CA PHE A 3 -10.27 -5.04 3.86
C PHE A 3 -9.41 -3.96 4.54
N TYR A 4 -8.81 -3.09 3.73
CA TYR A 4 -8.21 -1.85 4.21
C TYR A 4 -9.31 -0.80 4.42
N PRO A 5 -9.47 -0.24 5.64
CA PRO A 5 -10.45 0.81 5.89
C PRO A 5 -10.00 2.12 5.23
N VAL A 6 -10.71 2.55 4.18
CA VAL A 6 -10.46 3.83 3.51
C VAL A 6 -11.30 4.92 4.18
N HIS A 7 -10.66 5.77 4.97
CA HIS A 7 -11.28 6.92 5.61
C HIS A 7 -10.94 8.25 4.91
N ALA A 8 -9.86 8.26 4.12
CA ALA A 8 -9.47 9.38 3.29
C ALA A 8 -8.89 8.93 1.95
N ILE A 9 -9.01 9.81 0.96
CA ILE A 9 -8.25 9.79 -0.28
C ILE A 9 -7.50 11.11 -0.35
N GLY A 10 -6.23 11.06 -0.74
CA GLY A 10 -5.47 12.28 -0.94
C GLY A 10 -4.52 12.18 -2.12
N ALA A 11 -3.90 13.32 -2.41
CA ALA A 11 -2.95 13.47 -3.48
C ALA A 11 -1.79 14.37 -3.02
N ASN A 12 -0.58 13.84 -3.15
CA ASN A 12 0.66 14.60 -3.00
C ASN A 12 0.98 15.26 -4.33
N MET A 13 1.19 16.57 -4.32
CA MET A 13 1.62 17.31 -5.50
C MET A 13 3.09 17.01 -5.80
N LYS A 14 3.55 17.36 -7.01
CA LYS A 14 4.94 17.15 -7.47
C LYS A 14 6.01 17.64 -6.50
N ASP A 15 5.73 18.74 -5.81
CA ASP A 15 6.65 19.36 -4.85
C ASP A 15 6.80 18.56 -3.55
N ARG A 16 5.92 17.56 -3.32
CA ARG A 16 5.78 16.76 -2.10
C ARG A 16 5.60 17.58 -0.81
N THR A 17 5.49 18.90 -0.92
CA THR A 17 5.22 19.83 0.19
C THR A 17 3.75 20.22 0.25
N SER A 18 3.01 19.99 -0.83
CA SER A 18 1.58 20.26 -0.91
C SER A 18 0.80 18.94 -1.00
N CYS A 19 -0.15 18.75 -0.07
CA CYS A 19 -1.03 17.60 -0.03
C CYS A 19 -2.50 18.07 0.03
N VAL A 20 -3.37 17.43 -0.74
CA VAL A 20 -4.82 17.62 -0.64
C VAL A 20 -5.44 16.31 -0.16
N VAL A 21 -6.18 16.37 0.93
CA VAL A 21 -6.90 15.21 1.50
C VAL A 21 -8.38 15.51 1.58
N THR A 22 -9.19 14.52 1.21
CA THR A 22 -10.64 14.57 1.38
C THR A 22 -11.14 13.32 2.10
N SER A 23 -12.15 13.54 2.94
CA SER A 23 -12.82 12.50 3.72
C SER A 23 -14.31 12.76 3.74
N TRP A 24 -15.10 11.70 3.77
CA TRP A 24 -16.55 11.80 3.75
C TRP A 24 -17.14 12.28 5.09
N LEU A 25 -16.58 11.81 6.20
CA LEU A 25 -17.11 12.10 7.54
C LEU A 25 -16.34 13.23 8.22
N LYS A 26 -17.06 14.06 9.00
CA LYS A 26 -16.46 15.16 9.74
C LYS A 26 -15.35 14.72 10.71
N ILE A 27 -15.50 13.58 11.38
CA ILE A 27 -14.46 13.05 12.28
C ILE A 27 -13.14 12.77 11.56
N ASP A 28 -13.22 12.26 10.34
CA ASP A 28 -12.05 11.97 9.52
C ASP A 28 -11.48 13.27 8.94
N GLN A 29 -12.33 14.20 8.48
CA GLN A 29 -11.90 15.54 8.07
C GLN A 29 -11.14 16.25 9.20
N ASP A 30 -11.69 16.25 10.42
CA ASP A 30 -11.06 16.89 11.57
C ASP A 30 -9.70 16.25 11.88
N TYR A 31 -9.60 14.92 11.81
CA TYR A 31 -8.34 14.19 12.00
C TYR A 31 -7.29 14.55 10.93
N PHE A 32 -7.66 14.48 9.65
CA PHE A 32 -6.73 14.71 8.55
C PHE A 32 -6.39 16.21 8.34
N TYR A 33 -7.26 17.13 8.75
CA TYR A 33 -6.98 18.58 8.70
C TYR A 33 -6.32 19.15 9.96
N SER A 34 -6.44 18.48 11.12
CA SER A 34 -5.75 18.93 12.36
C SER A 34 -4.31 18.45 12.46
N CYS A 35 -3.89 17.50 11.62
CA CYS A 35 -2.49 17.14 11.50
C CYS A 35 -1.75 18.16 10.65
N ASP A 36 -1.14 19.15 11.32
CA ASP A 36 -0.18 20.07 10.73
C ASP A 36 0.93 19.28 10.01
N SER A 37 0.98 19.43 8.67
CA SER A 37 2.13 19.40 7.74
C SER A 37 3.27 18.36 7.84
N GLU A 38 3.32 17.48 8.84
CA GLU A 38 4.43 16.55 9.10
C GLU A 38 4.01 15.08 9.13
N ARG A 39 2.79 14.76 8.69
CA ARG A 39 2.62 13.41 8.17
C ARG A 39 3.37 13.36 6.85
N ASP A 40 4.53 12.73 6.89
CA ASP A 40 4.85 11.71 5.89
C ASP A 40 3.55 10.98 5.67
N VAL A 41 2.87 11.33 4.57
CA VAL A 41 1.73 10.57 4.10
C VAL A 41 2.35 9.27 3.63
N ASN A 42 2.60 8.44 4.63
CA ASN A 42 3.26 7.18 4.52
C ASN A 42 2.27 6.35 3.73
N ASN A 43 2.53 6.28 2.43
CA ASN A 43 1.80 5.52 1.43
C ASN A 43 1.83 4.04 1.85
N LEU A 44 1.03 3.67 2.84
CA LEU A 44 0.87 2.29 3.31
C LEU A 44 0.37 1.40 2.18
N LEU A 45 -0.20 2.01 1.16
CA LEU A 45 -0.53 1.39 -0.10
C LEU A 45 0.16 2.15 -1.22
N TYR A 46 1.14 1.50 -1.84
CA TYR A 46 1.46 1.75 -3.24
C TYR A 46 0.20 1.54 -4.07
N ILE A 47 -0.64 2.57 -4.16
CA ILE A 47 -1.27 2.85 -5.43
C ILE A 47 -0.21 3.57 -6.25
N HIS A 48 0.83 2.83 -6.65
CA HIS A 48 1.48 3.15 -7.93
C HIS A 48 0.31 3.28 -8.90
N PRO A 49 0.09 4.42 -9.59
CA PRO A 49 -1.19 4.70 -10.23
C PRO A 49 -1.62 3.55 -11.13
N VAL A 50 -2.44 2.63 -10.58
CA VAL A 50 -2.76 1.37 -11.28
C VAL A 50 -3.72 1.70 -12.43
N TYR A 51 -4.36 2.87 -12.40
CA TYR A 51 -5.36 3.28 -13.38
C TYR A 51 -5.46 4.79 -13.61
N LEU A 52 -4.34 5.54 -13.55
CA LEU A 52 -4.33 6.80 -14.28
C LEU A 52 -3.96 6.44 -15.71
N SER A 53 -4.94 6.55 -16.62
CA SER A 53 -4.68 6.40 -18.04
C SER A 53 -3.48 7.28 -18.43
N SER A 54 -2.78 6.92 -19.50
CA SER A 54 -1.71 7.74 -20.08
C SER A 54 -2.11 9.19 -20.42
N ASP A 55 -3.40 9.51 -20.29
CA ASP A 55 -4.01 10.80 -20.60
C ASP A 55 -4.22 11.68 -19.36
N PHE A 56 -3.95 11.19 -18.14
CA PHE A 56 -4.08 11.97 -16.92
C PHE A 56 -2.72 12.59 -16.53
N ASP A 57 -2.55 13.86 -16.86
CA ASP A 57 -1.34 14.66 -16.61
C ASP A 57 -1.25 15.15 -15.15
N PHE A 58 -1.34 14.22 -14.20
CA PHE A 58 -1.09 14.51 -12.79
C PHE A 58 0.30 14.05 -12.41
N GLU A 59 1.19 15.01 -12.22
CA GLU A 59 2.57 14.78 -11.77
C GLU A 59 2.65 14.64 -10.24
N GLY A 60 1.85 13.75 -9.66
CA GLY A 60 1.81 13.53 -8.21
C GLY A 60 1.39 12.10 -7.85
N ASP A 61 1.42 11.80 -6.55
CA ASP A 61 1.08 10.48 -6.01
C ASP A 61 -0.30 10.52 -5.35
N VAL A 62 -1.18 9.57 -5.67
CA VAL A 62 -2.50 9.43 -5.04
C VAL A 62 -2.45 8.34 -3.99
N PHE A 63 -3.09 8.57 -2.85
CA PHE A 63 -3.07 7.65 -1.72
C PHE A 63 -4.45 7.51 -1.08
N ILE A 64 -4.56 6.45 -0.28
CA ILE A 64 -5.66 6.24 0.65
C ILE A 64 -5.12 6.08 2.06
N ASP A 65 -5.88 6.55 3.03
CA ASP A 65 -5.47 6.46 4.44
C ASP A 65 -6.63 6.08 5.35
N SER A 66 -6.28 5.51 6.50
CA SER A 66 -7.18 5.09 7.55
C SER A 66 -6.97 5.96 8.78
N ASN A 67 -8.05 6.55 9.29
CA ASN A 67 -8.04 7.16 10.61
C ASN A 67 -7.98 6.06 11.71
N PRO A 68 -6.90 5.94 12.49
CA PRO A 68 -6.74 4.97 13.57
C PRO A 68 -7.57 5.30 14.82
N GLU A 69 -8.12 6.51 14.94
CA GLU A 69 -9.06 6.86 16.01
C GLU A 69 -10.46 6.25 15.78
N ARG A 70 -10.71 5.73 14.57
CA ARG A 70 -11.95 5.04 14.25
C ARG A 70 -12.00 3.69 14.97
N PRO A 71 -13.16 3.31 15.52
CA PRO A 71 -13.34 1.97 16.07
C PRO A 71 -13.07 0.91 14.99
N SER A 72 -12.34 -0.14 15.36
CA SER A 72 -12.11 -1.25 14.45
C SER A 72 -13.44 -1.90 14.06
N THR A 73 -13.61 -2.17 12.77
CA THR A 73 -14.81 -2.84 12.24
C THR A 73 -14.44 -4.26 11.83
N PRO A 74 -15.20 -5.29 12.25
CA PRO A 74 -14.93 -6.67 11.84
C PRO A 74 -14.80 -6.79 10.32
N GLY A 75 -13.71 -7.40 9.86
CA GLY A 75 -13.39 -7.55 8.44
C GLY A 75 -12.64 -6.36 7.82
N TRP A 76 -12.38 -5.28 8.56
CA TRP A 76 -11.68 -4.07 8.11
C TRP A 76 -10.44 -3.77 8.95
N PHE A 77 -9.52 -4.72 8.96
CA PHE A 77 -8.26 -4.70 9.72
C PHE A 77 -7.01 -4.59 8.82
N GLY A 78 -7.15 -4.23 7.54
CA GLY A 78 -6.01 -4.16 6.62
C GLY A 78 -4.95 -3.15 7.03
N ASN A 79 -5.34 -2.11 7.77
CA ASN A 79 -4.44 -1.10 8.33
C ASN A 79 -3.54 -1.60 9.49
N TYR A 80 -3.75 -2.83 9.97
CA TYR A 80 -2.89 -3.46 10.99
C TYR A 80 -1.84 -4.41 10.40
N ILE A 81 -1.78 -4.56 9.08
CA ILE A 81 -0.78 -5.39 8.41
C ILE A 81 0.50 -4.57 8.29
N ASN A 82 1.62 -5.11 8.79
CA ASN A 82 2.90 -4.42 8.79
C ASN A 82 3.79 -4.83 7.60
N ASP A 83 4.86 -4.08 7.35
CA ASP A 83 5.91 -4.54 6.43
C ASP A 83 6.70 -5.69 7.04
N GLY A 84 7.06 -6.68 6.22
CA GLY A 84 7.93 -7.79 6.61
C GLY A 84 9.38 -7.38 6.86
N ALA A 85 9.81 -6.21 6.39
CA ALA A 85 11.14 -5.68 6.66
C ALA A 85 11.17 -4.15 6.66
N THR A 86 12.29 -3.56 7.10
CA THR A 86 12.53 -2.11 7.03
C THR A 86 13.87 -1.81 6.35
N ILE A 87 14.04 -0.58 5.86
CA ILE A 87 15.33 -0.07 5.36
C ILE A 87 15.80 1.00 6.34
N ASN A 88 17.06 0.92 6.76
CA ASN A 88 17.66 1.88 7.70
C ASN A 88 18.74 2.76 7.05
N ASN A 89 19.16 2.43 5.82
CA ASN A 89 20.07 3.24 5.01
C ASN A 89 19.94 2.88 3.52
N ASN A 90 20.29 3.81 2.64
CA ASN A 90 20.25 3.61 1.20
C ASN A 90 21.58 3.06 0.66
N THR A 91 21.83 1.77 0.89
CA THR A 91 22.95 1.02 0.32
C THR A 91 22.43 -0.21 -0.41
N GLU A 92 23.12 -0.66 -1.46
CA GLU A 92 22.74 -1.88 -2.20
C GLU A 92 22.50 -3.07 -1.26
N THR A 93 23.38 -3.26 -0.27
CA THR A 93 23.25 -4.32 0.73
C THR A 93 21.98 -4.20 1.56
N ALA A 94 21.56 -2.99 1.95
CA ALA A 94 20.33 -2.78 2.70
C ALA A 94 19.09 -3.01 1.82
N LEU A 95 19.12 -2.54 0.57
CA LEU A 95 18.04 -2.75 -0.40
C LEU A 95 17.84 -4.23 -0.72
N SER A 96 18.91 -4.96 -1.05
CA SER A 96 18.84 -6.40 -1.29
C SER A 96 18.34 -7.16 -0.07
N ARG A 97 18.81 -6.81 1.13
CA ARG A 97 18.35 -7.45 2.38
C ARG A 97 16.87 -7.21 2.61
N TYR A 98 16.38 -5.99 2.38
CA TYR A 98 14.97 -5.67 2.49
C TYR A 98 14.15 -6.53 1.54
N LEU A 99 14.49 -6.54 0.24
CA LEU A 99 13.76 -7.30 -0.77
C LEU A 99 13.67 -8.78 -0.40
N GLN A 100 14.79 -9.37 0.00
CA GLN A 100 14.84 -10.78 0.43
C GLN A 100 14.03 -11.03 1.71
N SER A 101 14.16 -10.16 2.71
CA SER A 101 13.52 -10.36 4.02
C SER A 101 12.02 -10.16 3.93
N SER A 102 11.57 -9.05 3.33
CA SER A 102 10.15 -8.73 3.15
C SER A 102 9.47 -9.85 2.34
N TYR A 103 10.11 -10.31 1.24
CA TYR A 103 9.59 -11.44 0.46
C TYR A 103 9.51 -12.75 1.25
N SER A 104 10.51 -13.06 2.08
CA SER A 104 10.55 -14.31 2.84
C SER A 104 9.57 -14.35 4.02
N LEU A 105 9.26 -13.20 4.59
CA LEU A 105 8.43 -13.07 5.79
C LEU A 105 6.96 -12.79 5.47
N GLN A 106 6.66 -12.24 4.29
CA GLN A 106 5.28 -11.94 3.91
C GLN A 106 4.37 -13.16 4.06
N ASN A 107 3.25 -12.96 4.73
CA ASN A 107 2.18 -13.93 4.85
C ASN A 107 0.84 -13.36 4.38
N CYS A 108 0.84 -12.11 3.91
CA CYS A 108 -0.28 -11.39 3.34
C CYS A 108 0.10 -10.67 2.03
N VAL A 109 -0.83 -10.67 1.08
CA VAL A 109 -0.78 -9.83 -0.13
C VAL A 109 -1.98 -8.89 -0.14
N LEU A 110 -1.75 -7.62 -0.46
CA LEU A 110 -2.82 -6.66 -0.71
C LEU A 110 -3.11 -6.61 -2.20
N ILE A 111 -4.38 -6.75 -2.56
CA ILE A 111 -4.83 -6.64 -3.95
C ILE A 111 -5.95 -5.60 -4.05
N PRO A 112 -6.02 -4.85 -5.16
CA PRO A 112 -7.20 -4.06 -5.48
C PRO A 112 -8.45 -4.95 -5.52
N PHE A 113 -9.57 -4.46 -5.01
CA PHE A 113 -10.80 -5.25 -4.93
C PHE A 113 -12.04 -4.38 -5.07
N GLY A 114 -12.93 -4.72 -6.00
CA GLY A 114 -14.15 -3.94 -6.25
C GLY A 114 -13.85 -2.56 -6.88
N PRO A 115 -14.77 -1.58 -6.75
CA PRO A 115 -14.50 -0.23 -7.24
C PRO A 115 -13.35 0.41 -6.46
N SER A 116 -12.48 1.12 -7.19
CA SER A 116 -11.41 1.91 -6.57
C SER A 116 -12.00 2.88 -5.51
N PRO A 117 -11.35 3.07 -4.35
CA PRO A 117 -9.99 2.64 -4.00
C PRO A 117 -9.94 1.46 -3.01
N MET A 118 -10.88 0.53 -3.07
CA MET A 118 -10.91 -0.59 -2.14
C MET A 118 -9.75 -1.57 -2.34
N HIS A 119 -9.14 -1.97 -1.23
CA HIS A 119 -8.11 -3.01 -1.18
C HIS A 119 -8.50 -4.08 -0.18
N VAL A 120 -8.06 -5.29 -0.48
CA VAL A 120 -8.25 -6.45 0.38
C VAL A 120 -6.92 -7.15 0.57
N ALA A 121 -6.67 -7.60 1.79
CA ALA A 121 -5.55 -8.42 2.16
C ALA A 121 -5.95 -9.90 2.23
N PHE A 122 -5.20 -10.72 1.50
CA PHE A 122 -5.30 -12.17 1.52
C PHE A 122 -4.09 -12.77 2.20
N THR A 123 -4.32 -13.74 3.08
CA THR A 123 -3.25 -14.54 3.65
C THR A 123 -2.76 -15.53 2.59
N THR A 124 -1.45 -15.60 2.35
CA THR A 124 -0.84 -16.51 1.37
C THR A 124 -0.67 -17.94 1.89
N ARG A 125 -0.92 -18.14 3.19
CA ARG A 125 -0.89 -19.43 3.89
C ARG A 125 -1.80 -19.40 5.12
N THR A 126 -1.89 -20.53 5.82
CA THR A 126 -2.54 -20.59 7.14
C THR A 126 -1.77 -19.74 8.16
N ILE A 127 -2.52 -18.99 8.97
CA ILE A 127 -1.99 -18.08 10.00
C ILE A 127 -2.34 -18.62 11.39
N THR A 128 -1.36 -18.59 12.29
CA THR A 128 -1.56 -19.00 13.70
C THR A 128 -2.05 -17.82 14.54
N LYS A 129 -2.84 -18.09 15.58
CA LYS A 129 -3.25 -17.04 16.52
C LYS A 129 -2.02 -16.37 17.17
N GLY A 130 -1.97 -15.04 17.12
CA GLY A 130 -0.87 -14.24 17.66
C GLY A 130 0.30 -14.07 16.69
N GLU A 131 0.23 -14.68 15.51
CA GLU A 131 1.16 -14.42 14.43
C GLU A 131 0.89 -13.04 13.82
N GLU A 132 1.97 -12.30 13.56
CA GLU A 132 1.88 -10.99 12.92
C GLU A 132 1.55 -11.13 11.43
N LEU A 133 0.72 -10.22 10.91
CA LEU A 133 0.38 -10.17 9.49
C LEU A 133 1.37 -9.24 8.79
N LEU A 134 2.07 -9.78 7.81
CA LEU A 134 3.17 -9.12 7.12
C LEU A 134 2.95 -9.09 5.62
N THR A 135 3.22 -7.94 5.02
CA THR A 135 3.24 -7.72 3.57
C THR A 135 4.51 -6.96 3.18
N SER A 136 4.67 -6.60 1.90
CA SER A 136 5.72 -5.68 1.47
C SER A 136 5.12 -4.31 1.26
N TYR A 137 5.61 -3.28 1.96
CA TYR A 137 5.28 -1.90 1.60
C TYR A 137 6.07 -1.42 0.38
N GLY A 138 7.08 -2.15 -0.06
CA GLY A 138 7.96 -1.74 -1.14
C GLY A 138 9.12 -0.89 -0.62
N MET A 139 10.29 -1.04 -1.25
CA MET A 139 11.51 -0.35 -0.80
C MET A 139 11.31 1.16 -0.71
N GLN A 140 10.59 1.72 -1.68
CA GLN A 140 10.47 3.15 -1.88
C GLN A 140 9.75 3.84 -0.69
N TYR A 141 8.88 3.14 0.05
CA TYR A 141 8.27 3.62 1.30
C TYR A 141 9.33 4.00 2.35
N TRP A 142 10.23 3.06 2.66
CA TRP A 142 11.27 3.30 3.68
C TRP A 142 12.35 4.25 3.19
N ILE A 143 12.57 4.23 1.88
CA ILE A 143 13.47 5.10 1.17
C ILE A 143 12.98 6.55 1.32
N ASP A 144 11.72 6.85 1.02
CA ASP A 144 11.16 8.20 1.21
C ASP A 144 11.35 8.70 2.66
N ALA A 145 11.02 7.87 3.66
CA ALA A 145 11.22 8.19 5.08
C ALA A 145 12.69 8.48 5.46
N ILE A 146 13.68 7.85 4.80
CA ILE A 146 15.11 8.12 5.06
C ILE A 146 15.54 9.46 4.45
N VAL A 147 14.98 9.81 3.29
CA VAL A 147 15.37 11.01 2.52
C VAL A 147 14.79 12.27 3.12
N ASP A 148 13.55 12.23 3.58
CA ASP A 148 12.92 13.37 4.23
C ASP A 148 13.62 13.74 5.55
N ASP A 149 14.21 12.75 6.22
CA ASP A 149 14.95 12.90 7.47
C ASP A 149 16.41 13.40 7.27
N LYS A 150 17.00 13.25 6.05
CA LYS A 150 18.41 13.57 5.77
C LYS A 150 18.65 14.08 4.34
N MET A 151 18.78 15.40 4.20
CA MET A 151 19.12 16.06 2.93
C MET A 151 20.26 15.40 2.12
N LYS A 152 20.00 15.25 0.81
CA LYS A 152 20.93 15.25 -0.35
C LYS A 152 21.98 14.12 -0.42
N ALA A 153 21.63 12.98 -0.98
CA ALA A 153 22.63 12.05 -1.52
C ALA A 153 22.14 11.21 -2.73
N GLY A 154 22.60 11.60 -3.93
CA GLY A 154 22.76 10.72 -5.10
C GLY A 154 21.49 10.37 -5.91
N PRO A 155 21.66 9.74 -7.09
CA PRO A 155 20.54 9.29 -7.91
C PRO A 155 19.75 8.19 -7.18
N TRP A 156 18.43 8.38 -7.11
CA TRP A 156 17.50 7.63 -6.27
C TRP A 156 16.33 7.04 -7.07
N PRO A 157 15.85 5.83 -6.75
CA PRO A 157 16.54 4.78 -6.00
C PRO A 157 17.84 4.35 -6.71
N LEU A 158 18.70 3.58 -6.03
CA LEU A 158 19.88 2.97 -6.66
C LEU A 158 19.42 2.09 -7.84
N LYS A 159 19.55 2.60 -9.07
CA LYS A 159 19.21 1.88 -10.31
C LYS A 159 20.27 0.83 -10.66
N LEU A 160 20.70 0.08 -9.65
CA LEU A 160 21.64 -1.02 -9.82
C LEU A 160 20.91 -2.20 -10.43
N GLU A 161 21.53 -2.84 -11.42
CA GLU A 161 20.92 -3.96 -12.13
C GLU A 161 20.59 -5.13 -11.19
N SER A 162 21.41 -5.35 -10.15
CA SER A 162 21.18 -6.34 -9.09
C SER A 162 19.85 -6.12 -8.37
N ILE A 163 19.51 -4.88 -8.05
CA ILE A 163 18.25 -4.52 -7.37
C ILE A 163 17.07 -4.70 -8.32
N ARG A 164 17.20 -4.24 -9.58
CA ARG A 164 16.15 -4.37 -10.59
C ARG A 164 15.79 -5.82 -10.90
N LEU A 165 16.79 -6.71 -10.92
CA LEU A 165 16.57 -8.14 -11.12
C LEU A 165 15.78 -8.74 -9.96
N LEU A 166 16.12 -8.40 -8.70
CA LEU A 166 15.38 -8.86 -7.52
C LEU A 166 13.94 -8.33 -7.52
N GLU A 167 13.72 -7.05 -7.82
CA GLU A 167 12.37 -6.47 -7.95
C GLU A 167 11.53 -7.22 -8.99
N LYS A 168 12.13 -7.55 -10.14
CA LYS A 168 11.46 -8.29 -11.20
C LYS A 168 11.09 -9.72 -10.78
N GLU A 169 11.99 -10.42 -10.08
CA GLU A 169 11.71 -11.75 -9.54
C GLU A 169 10.54 -11.70 -8.54
N MET A 170 10.56 -10.73 -7.63
CA MET A 170 9.47 -10.52 -6.66
C MET A 170 8.15 -10.17 -7.33
N ALA A 171 8.16 -9.31 -8.36
CA ALA A 171 6.96 -8.94 -9.10
C ALA A 171 6.32 -10.14 -9.81
N VAL A 172 7.13 -11.03 -10.39
CA VAL A 172 6.63 -12.27 -11.02
C VAL A 172 5.98 -13.18 -10.00
N ASP A 173 6.57 -13.33 -8.82
CA ASP A 173 6.00 -14.16 -7.77
C ASP A 173 4.76 -13.55 -7.12
N LEU A 174 4.74 -12.23 -6.89
CA LEU A 174 3.55 -11.51 -6.44
C LEU A 174 2.41 -11.71 -7.44
N TYR A 175 2.68 -11.57 -8.74
CA TYR A 175 1.67 -11.82 -9.78
C TYR A 175 1.11 -13.25 -9.71
N ARG A 176 1.96 -14.26 -9.49
CA ARG A 176 1.50 -15.65 -9.29
C ARG A 176 0.64 -15.81 -8.04
N GLN A 177 0.99 -15.13 -6.94
CA GLN A 177 0.20 -15.16 -5.70
C GLN A 177 -1.16 -14.49 -5.89
N ILE A 178 -1.22 -13.37 -6.61
CA ILE A 178 -2.49 -12.70 -6.98
C ILE A 178 -3.36 -13.65 -7.80
N GLN A 179 -2.82 -14.26 -8.87
CA GLN A 179 -3.56 -15.23 -9.68
C GLN A 179 -4.05 -16.45 -8.88
N ALA A 180 -3.26 -16.91 -7.91
CA ALA A 180 -3.67 -18.00 -7.02
C ALA A 180 -4.82 -17.57 -6.11
N CYS A 181 -4.77 -16.36 -5.56
CA CYS A 181 -5.85 -15.78 -4.74
C CYS A 181 -7.13 -15.59 -5.56
N GLU A 182 -7.04 -15.04 -6.77
CA GLU A 182 -8.20 -14.88 -7.66
C GLU A 182 -8.91 -16.21 -7.91
N LYS A 183 -8.16 -17.29 -8.17
CA LYS A 183 -8.74 -18.63 -8.36
C LYS A 183 -9.38 -19.17 -7.08
N LEU A 184 -8.70 -19.02 -5.96
CA LEU A 184 -9.15 -19.55 -4.67
C LEU A 184 -10.44 -18.86 -4.20
N TYR A 185 -10.54 -17.54 -4.41
CA TYR A 185 -11.64 -16.70 -3.90
C TYR A 185 -12.58 -16.19 -5.00
N HIS A 186 -12.63 -16.86 -6.16
CA HIS A 186 -13.40 -16.40 -7.31
C HIS A 186 -14.90 -16.23 -7.02
N VAL A 187 -15.47 -17.04 -6.13
CA VAL A 187 -16.89 -16.97 -5.75
C VAL A 187 -17.17 -15.71 -4.95
N GLU A 188 -16.34 -15.40 -3.96
CA GLU A 188 -16.44 -14.21 -3.12
C GLU A 188 -16.23 -12.95 -3.94
N VAL A 189 -15.22 -12.94 -4.81
CA VAL A 189 -14.97 -11.85 -5.78
C VAL A 189 -16.20 -11.63 -6.64
N SER A 190 -16.75 -12.68 -7.27
CA SER A 190 -17.91 -12.56 -8.14
C SER A 190 -19.16 -12.06 -7.41
N THR A 191 -19.38 -12.52 -6.18
CA THR A 191 -20.51 -12.07 -5.35
C THR A 191 -20.39 -10.59 -5.04
N LEU A 192 -19.21 -10.13 -4.64
CA LEU A 192 -18.99 -8.73 -4.32
C LEU A 192 -19.09 -7.83 -5.56
N HIS A 193 -18.57 -8.26 -6.71
CA HIS A 193 -18.79 -7.56 -7.98
C HIS A 193 -20.28 -7.38 -8.29
N SER A 194 -21.09 -8.43 -8.12
CA SER A 194 -22.53 -8.32 -8.35
C SER A 194 -23.23 -7.31 -7.43
N LEU A 195 -22.76 -7.17 -6.18
CA LEU A 195 -23.30 -6.17 -5.24
C LEU A 195 -22.93 -4.73 -5.62
N PHE A 196 -21.80 -4.52 -6.31
CA PHE A 196 -21.36 -3.19 -6.75
C PHE A 196 -21.89 -2.82 -8.14
N GLU A 197 -22.16 -3.80 -9.00
CA GLU A 197 -22.69 -3.61 -10.35
C GLU A 197 -24.23 -3.58 -10.40
N GLU A 198 -24.92 -3.90 -9.29
CA GLU A 198 -26.34 -3.62 -9.18
C GLU A 198 -26.57 -2.11 -9.37
N PRO A 199 -27.41 -1.70 -10.34
CA PRO A 199 -27.67 -0.30 -10.58
C PRO A 199 -28.21 0.31 -9.30
N MET A 200 -27.56 1.36 -8.80
CA MET A 200 -28.09 2.16 -7.70
C MET A 200 -29.45 2.72 -8.17
N ILE A 201 -30.53 2.11 -7.66
CA ILE A 201 -31.93 2.49 -7.94
C ILE A 201 -32.22 3.86 -7.35
#